data_AF-A0A7V6GBT4-F1
#
_entry.id   AF-A0A7V6GBT4-F1
#
_cell.length_a   1.000
_cell.length_b   1.000
_cell.length_c   1.000
_cell.angle_alpha   90.00
_cell.angle_beta   90.00
_cell.angle_gamma   90.00
#
_symmetry.space_group_name_H-M   'P 1'
#
loop_
_entity.id
_entity.type
_entity.pdbx_description
1 polymer ?
#
loop_
_entity_poly.entity_id
_entity_poly.type
_entity_poly.pdbx_seq_one_letter_code
_entity_poly.pdbx_strand_id
1 'polypeptide(L)' 'MPYICPSCKKTKKLPDYCCGTSMIPVGSYYCSTCGNSSPSLSDCCGNTMEKL' A
#
# COMPACT_ATOMS: atom_id res chain seq x y z
N MET A 1 11.98 -8.28 2.20
CA MET A 1 10.62 -8.01 1.70
C MET A 1 10.68 -6.77 0.80
N PRO A 2 10.22 -6.80 -0.45
CA PRO A 2 10.13 -5.59 -1.27
C PRO A 2 8.96 -4.71 -0.81
N TYR A 3 9.07 -3.40 -1.05
CA TYR A 3 8.07 -2.38 -0.77
C TYR A 3 7.62 -1.74 -2.08
N ILE A 4 6.35 -1.38 -2.18
CA ILE A 4 5.74 -0.75 -3.34
C ILE A 4 5.09 0.58 -2.94
N CYS A 5 5.24 1.59 -3.78
CA CYS A 5 4.51 2.84 -3.66
C CYS A 5 3.10 2.66 -4.23
N PRO A 6 2.02 2.88 -3.45
CA PRO A 6 0.66 2.76 -3.95
C PRO A 6 0.33 3.76 -5.07
N SER A 7 0.89 4.97 -5.02
CA SER A 7 0.57 6.04 -5.96
C SER A 7 1.24 5.87 -7.34
N CYS A 8 2.48 5.40 -7.38
CA CYS A 8 3.26 5.29 -8.61
C CYS A 8 3.74 3.87 -8.94
N LYS A 9 3.31 2.87 -8.15
CA LYS A 9 3.64 1.45 -8.29
C LYS A 9 5.14 1.13 -8.30
N LYS A 10 5.99 2.07 -7.85
CA LYS A 10 7.44 1.90 -7.80
C LYS A 10 7.81 0.92 -6.70
N THR A 11 8.70 -0.03 -6.98
CA THR A 11 9.17 -1.01 -5.99
C THR A 11 10.59 -0.72 -5.52
N LYS A 12 10.84 -0.98 -4.23
CA LYS A 12 12.16 -0.87 -3.60
C LYS A 12 12.40 -2.04 -2.65
N LYS A 13 13.68 -2.29 -2.33
CA LYS A 13 14.06 -3.30 -1.32
C LYS A 13 13.88 -2.82 0.12
N LEU A 14 13.75 -1.51 0.32
CA LEU A 14 13.63 -0.87 1.63
C LEU A 14 12.38 0.02 1.64
N PRO A 15 11.74 0.19 2.80
CA PRO A 15 10.68 1.17 2.96
C PRO A 15 11.25 2.55 2.73
N ASP A 16 10.56 3.34 1.93
CA ASP A 16 10.96 4.71 1.57
C ASP A 16 9.70 5.56 1.51
N TYR A 17 9.87 6.88 1.44
CA TYR A 17 8.74 7.78 1.20
C TYR A 17 8.69 8.14 -0.28
N CYS A 18 7.56 7.86 -0.94
CA CYS A 18 7.41 8.06 -2.37
C CYS A 18 6.05 8.69 -2.69
N CYS A 19 6.02 9.73 -3.52
CA CYS A 19 4.79 10.40 -3.94
C CYS A 19 3.89 10.89 -2.78
N GLY A 20 4.49 11.30 -1.66
CA GLY A 20 3.70 11.78 -0.52
C GLY A 20 3.11 10.66 0.34
N THR A 21 3.58 9.42 0.20
CA THR A 21 3.14 8.29 1.01
C THR A 21 4.29 7.34 1.31
N SER A 22 4.25 6.71 2.48
CA SER A 22 5.18 5.64 2.83
C SER A 22 4.96 4.44 1.92
N MET A 23 6.04 3.88 1.38
CA MET A 23 5.97 2.64 0.64
C MET A 23 5.52 1.51 1.57
N ILE A 24 4.67 0.63 1.04
CA ILE A 24 4.09 -0.47 1.80
C ILE A 24 4.68 -1.81 1.34
N PRO A 25 4.72 -2.85 2.18
CA PRO A 25 5.25 -4.15 1.77
C PRO A 25 4.44 -4.71 0.60
N VAL A 26 5.12 -5.21 -0.44
CA VAL A 26 4.48 -5.96 -1.52
C VAL A 26 3.76 -7.17 -0.93
N GLY A 27 2.51 -7.36 -1.31
CA GLY A 27 1.60 -8.34 -0.74
C GLY A 27 0.69 -7.78 0.36
N SER A 28 0.88 -6.52 0.76
CA SER A 28 -0.06 -5.82 1.65
C SER A 28 -1.27 -5.30 0.88
N TYR A 29 -2.32 -5.03 1.64
CA TYR A 29 -3.57 -4.48 1.15
C TYR A 29 -3.59 -2.97 1.32
N TYR A 30 -4.04 -2.26 0.31
CA TYR A 30 -4.10 -0.80 0.28
C TYR A 30 -5.51 -0.33 -0.04
N CYS A 31 -5.93 0.67 0.72
CA CYS A 31 -7.21 1.32 0.58
C CYS A 31 -7.02 2.61 -0.22
N SER A 32 -7.31 2.56 -1.51
CA SER A 32 -7.20 3.72 -2.41
C SER A 32 -8.06 4.91 -1.96
N THR A 33 -9.19 4.65 -1.29
CA THR A 33 -10.13 5.67 -0.81
C THR A 33 -9.60 6.46 0.40
N CYS A 34 -8.87 5.80 1.29
CA CYS A 34 -8.48 6.39 2.59
C CYS A 34 -6.97 6.43 2.81
N GLY A 35 -6.18 5.98 1.84
CA GLY A 35 -4.72 5.95 1.91
C GLY A 35 -4.16 4.98 2.95
N ASN A 36 -5.01 4.13 3.54
CA ASN A 36 -4.61 3.24 4.61
C ASN A 36 -4.04 1.94 4.04
N SER A 37 -3.10 1.33 4.75
CA SER A 37 -2.52 0.04 4.37
C SER A 37 -2.61 -0.96 5.50
N SER A 38 -2.87 -2.22 5.17
CA SER A 38 -3.02 -3.31 6.13
C SER A 38 -2.24 -4.54 5.64
N PRO A 39 -1.60 -5.30 6.53
CA PRO A 39 -0.99 -6.58 6.17
C PRO A 39 -2.02 -7.67 5.84
N SER A 40 -3.30 -7.41 6.07
CA SER A 40 -4.40 -8.38 5.87
C SER A 40 -5.56 -7.75 5.09
N LEU A 41 -6.29 -8.57 4.34
CA LEU A 41 -7.46 -8.13 3.60
C LEU A 41 -8.51 -7.67 4.61
N SER A 42 -8.90 -6.42 4.52
CA SER A 42 -9.94 -5.84 5.37
C SER A 42 -10.75 -4.86 4.53
N ASP A 43 -11.99 -4.64 4.94
CA ASP A 43 -12.78 -3.56 4.38
C ASP A 43 -12.31 -2.23 4.99
N CYS A 44 -11.97 -1.28 4.14
CA CYS A 44 -11.61 0.06 4.53
C CYS A 44 -12.51 1.05 3.81
N CYS A 45 -13.16 1.90 4.59
CA CYS A 45 -14.05 2.95 4.08
C CYS A 45 -15.13 2.39 3.15
N GLY A 46 -15.77 1.29 3.56
CA GLY A 46 -16.83 0.62 2.81
C GLY A 46 -16.38 -0.04 1.50
N ASN A 47 -15.08 -0.12 1.24
CA ASN A 47 -14.51 -0.76 0.06
C ASN A 47 -13.49 -1.84 0.46
N THR A 48 -13.41 -2.91 -0.33
CA THR A 48 -12.40 -3.95 -0.13
C THR A 48 -11.03 -3.41 -0.54
N MET A 49 -10.03 -3.57 0.33
CA MET A 49 -8.67 -3.14 0.01
C MET A 49 -8.09 -3.93 -1.18
N GLU A 50 -7.29 -3.26 -2.00
CA GLU A 50 -6.62 -3.85 -3.15
C GLU A 50 -5.23 -4.37 -2.77
N LYS A 51 -4.86 -5.54 -3.28
CA LYS A 51 -3.52 -6.09 -3.05
C LYS A 51 -2.49 -5.38 -3.93
N LEU A 52 -1.39 -4.92 -3.33
CA LEU A 52 -0.25 -4.30 -4.02
C LEU A 52 0.96 -5.21 -4.15
#